data_AF-A0AAV3GQX4-F1
#
_entry.id   AF-A0AAV3GQX4-F1
#
_cell.length_a   1.000
_cell.length_b   1.000
_cell.length_c   1.000
_cell.angle_alpha   90.00
_cell.angle_beta   90.00
_cell.angle_gamma   90.00
#
_symmetry.space_group_name_H-M   'P 1'
#
loop_
_entity.id
_entity.type
_entity.pdbx_description
1 polymer ?
#
loop_
_entity_poly.entity_id
_entity_poly.type
_entity_poly.pdbx_seq_one_letter_code
_entity_poly.pdbx_strand_id
1 'polypeptide(L)' 'MQKITTHASITAKPFFEKRGYKVINEQTVELRGQLFTNFLMILFVKLSETKL' A
#
# COMPACT_ATOMS: atom_id res chain seq x y z
N MET A 1 3.17 -14.82 -9.14
CA MET A 1 2.35 -13.83 -8.40
C MET A 1 2.93 -12.46 -8.63
N GLN A 2 2.12 -11.45 -8.87
CA GLN A 2 2.58 -10.06 -8.99
C GLN A 2 2.43 -9.36 -7.64
N LYS A 3 3.43 -8.54 -7.30
CA LYS A 3 3.49 -7.75 -6.08
C LYS A 3 3.14 -6.30 -6.40
N ILE A 4 2.14 -5.75 -5.73
CA ILE A 4 1.76 -4.35 -5.84
C ILE A 4 2.05 -3.69 -4.49
N THR A 5 2.70 -2.54 -4.52
CA THR A 5 3.04 -1.76 -3.33
C THR A 5 2.42 -0.37 -3.39
N THR A 6 2.11 0.21 -2.23
CA THR A 6 1.61 1.58 -2.12
C THR A 6 2.13 2.24 -0.84
N HIS A 7 2.25 3.56 -0.85
CA HIS A 7 2.50 4.38 0.34
C HIS A 7 1.19 5.07 0.71
N ALA A 8 0.43 4.48 1.63
CA ALA A 8 -0.89 4.95 2.01
C ALA A 8 -0.81 5.94 3.18
N SER A 9 -1.49 7.09 3.07
CA SER A 9 -1.69 7.96 4.24
C SER A 9 -2.53 7.27 5.32
N ILE A 10 -2.55 7.84 6.52
CA ILE A 10 -3.39 7.34 7.63
C ILE A 10 -4.87 7.21 7.25
N THR A 11 -5.40 8.13 6.44
CA THR A 11 -6.81 8.11 6.01
C THR A 11 -7.08 7.12 4.87
N ALA A 12 -6.06 6.80 4.06
CA ALA A 12 -6.18 5.82 2.97
C ALA A 12 -5.94 4.37 3.43
N LYS A 13 -5.25 4.15 4.55
CA LYS A 13 -4.92 2.82 5.08
C LYS A 13 -6.16 1.89 5.16
N PRO A 14 -7.32 2.29 5.73
CA PRO A 14 -8.49 1.41 5.80
C PRO A 14 -9.04 0.98 4.43
N PHE A 15 -8.91 1.83 3.40
CA PHE A 15 -9.33 1.49 2.03
C PHE A 15 -8.48 0.35 1.44
N PHE A 16 -7.17 0.37 1.70
CA PHE A 16 -6.23 -0.64 1.23
C PHE A 16 -6.34 -1.94 2.04
N GLU A 17 -6.51 -1.84 3.37
CA GLU A 17 -6.73 -3.01 4.22
C GLU A 17 -7.97 -3.80 3.79
N LYS A 18 -9.09 -3.10 3.49
CA LYS A 18 -10.31 -3.72 2.94
C LYS A 18 -10.10 -4.43 1.60
N ARG A 19 -9.09 -4.04 0.82
CA ARG A 19 -8.71 -4.69 -0.46
C ARG A 19 -7.68 -5.81 -0.30
N GLY A 20 -7.30 -6.14 0.93
CA GLY A 20 -6.36 -7.21 1.22
C GLY A 20 -4.90 -6.78 1.24
N TYR A 21 -4.60 -5.48 1.13
CA TYR A 21 -3.24 -5.00 1.34
C TYR A 21 -2.83 -5.20 2.80
N LYS A 22 -1.55 -5.49 3.03
CA LYS A 22 -0.95 -5.63 4.36
C LYS A 22 0.09 -4.54 4.60
N VAL A 23 0.11 -3.98 5.80
CA VAL A 23 1.16 -3.03 6.21
C VAL A 23 2.48 -3.78 6.33
N ILE A 24 3.51 -3.27 5.67
CA ILE A 24 4.89 -3.72 5.78
C ILE A 24 5.66 -2.84 6.75
N ASN A 25 5.45 -1.52 6.67
CA ASN A 25 6.13 -0.56 7.52
C ASN A 25 5.27 0.68 7.76
N GLU A 26 5.34 1.23 8.96
CA GLU A 26 4.89 2.59 9.26
C GLU A 26 6.09 3.53 9.10
N GLN A 27 5.90 4.68 8.47
CA GLN A 27 6.97 5.63 8.21
C GLN A 27 6.50 7.07 8.34
N THR A 28 7.42 7.94 8.72
CA THR A 28 7.22 9.39 8.75
C THR A 28 7.83 9.99 7.50
N VAL A 29 7.06 10.79 6.77
CA VAL A 29 7.53 11.52 5.59
C VAL A 29 7.38 13.01 5.79
N GLU A 30 8.34 13.78 5.28
CA GLU A 30 8.25 15.23 5.23
C GLU A 30 7.56 15.67 3.94
N LEU A 31 6.53 16.50 4.06
CA LEU A 31 5.86 17.12 2.93
C LEU A 31 5.59 18.59 3.26
N ARG A 32 6.18 19.51 2.49
CA ARG A 32 6.03 20.97 2.68
C ARG A 32 6.43 21.43 4.09
N GLY A 33 7.53 20.89 4.63
CA GLY A 33 8.01 21.23 5.98
C GLY A 33 7.21 20.62 7.13
N GLN A 34 6.20 19.78 6.84
CA GLN A 34 5.40 19.10 7.84
C GLN A 34 5.66 17.59 7.80
N LEU A 35 5.73 16.97 8.97
CA LEU A 35 5.86 15.52 9.12
C LEU A 35 4.49 14.84 9.11
N PHE A 36 4.36 13.78 8.33
CA PHE A 36 3.16 12.96 8.21
C PHE A 36 3.48 11.48 8.36
N THR A 37 2.62 10.75 9.06
CA THR A 37 2.68 9.28 9.08
C THR A 37 1.98 8.70 7.85
N ASN A 38 2.68 7.80 7.16
CA ASN A 38 2.14 6.97 6.10
C ASN A 38 2.57 5.49 6.29
N PHE A 39 2.04 4.61 5.45
CA PHE A 39 2.24 3.17 5.56
C PHE A 39 2.68 2.59 4.22
N LEU A 40 3.82 1.91 4.19
CA LEU A 40 4.17 1.03 3.08
C LEU A 40 3.30 -0.21 3.17
N MET A 41 2.51 -0.49 2.14
CA MET A 41 1.59 -1.62 2.09
C MET A 41 1.81 -2.48 0.84
N ILE A 42 1.50 -3.78 0.94
CA ILE A 42 1.69 -4.78 -0.11
C ILE A 42 0.41 -5.56 -0.43
N LEU A 43 0.18 -5.87 -1.71
CA LEU A 43 -0.81 -6.84 -2.18
C LEU A 43 -0.14 -7.85 -3.11
N PHE A 44 -0.43 -9.14 -2.92
CA PHE A 44 -0.02 -10.20 -3.83
C PHE A 44 -1.21 -10.64 -4.68
N VAL A 45 -1.10 -10.50 -5.99
CA VAL A 45 -2.12 -10.95 -6.93
C VAL A 45 -1.60 -12.16 -7.72
N LYS A 46 -2.49 -13.12 -8.00
CA LYS A 46 -2.18 -14.18 -8.95
C LYS A 46 -2.14 -13.56 -10.35
N LEU A 47 -1.10 -13.91 -11.11
CA LEU A 47 -1.12 -13.62 -12.54
C LEU A 47 -2.12 -14.60 -13.14
N SER A 48 -3.22 -14.11 -13.70
CA SER A 48 -4.07 -14.95 -14.54
C SER A 48 -3.32 -15.21 -15.84
N GLU A 49 -3.22 -16.48 -16.25
CA GLU A 49 -2.89 -16.80 -17.63
C GLU A 49 -4.00 -16.21 -18.49
N THR A 50 -3.68 -15.16 -19.24
CA THR A 50 -4.53 -14.68 -20.31
C THR A 50 -4.67 -15.86 -21.28
N LYS A 51 -5.84 -16.50 -21.33
CA LYS A 51 -6.16 -17.41 -22.43
C LYS A 51 -6.09 -16.59 -23.71
N LEU A 52 -5.12 -16.94 -24.57
CA LEU A 52 -5.06 -16.54 -25.97
C LEU A 52 -6.36 -16.93 -26.68
#